data_AF-A0AB34LI48-F1
#
_entry.id   AF-A0AB34LI48-F1
#
_cell.length_a   1.000
_cell.length_b   1.000
_cell.length_c   1.000
_cell.angle_alpha   90.00
_cell.angle_beta   90.00
_cell.angle_gamma   90.00
#
_symmetry.space_group_name_H-M   'P 1'
#
loop_
_entity.id
_entity.type
_entity.pdbx_description
1 polymer ?
#
loop_
_entity_poly.entity_id
_entity_poly.type
_entity_poly.pdbx_seq_one_letter_code
_entity_poly.pdbx_strand_id
1 'polypeptide(L)'
;MHILKYYVKRCVGLPGDTLSIRNGIFKIRGYEGAIGNDISQQTISKREDDTFEKEIFKCFPYDTTFNWDIRNFGPLFIPKAGNSIQMDRSSYILYKKYIEWEQQKILSIHCESVFLGDKQIDTYQFQKNYYFMAGDNGENSQDSRYWGLLPEEYIVGKAWIIWKSIDPYTGKIRWKRLFNPVN
;
A
#
# COMPACT_ATOMS: atom_id res chain seq x y z
N MET A 1 -21.05 -6.06 3.43
CA MET A 1 -19.61 -6.16 3.81
C MET A 1 -19.53 -6.29 5.32
N HIS A 2 -19.09 -7.42 5.89
CA HIS A 2 -18.97 -7.57 7.34
C HIS A 2 -17.87 -6.65 7.86
N ILE A 3 -18.25 -5.58 8.55
CA ILE A 3 -17.40 -4.51 9.12
C ILE A 3 -16.45 -5.00 10.25
N LEU A 4 -16.41 -6.29 10.57
CA LEU A 4 -15.75 -6.83 11.77
C LEU A 4 -14.42 -7.56 11.52
N LYS A 5 -13.81 -7.44 10.33
CA LYS A 5 -12.51 -8.08 10.05
C LYS A 5 -11.38 -7.07 10.18
N TYR A 6 -10.53 -7.27 11.19
CA TYR A 6 -9.28 -6.55 11.38
C TYR A 6 -8.11 -7.35 10.82
N TYR A 7 -7.16 -6.65 10.20
CA TYR A 7 -5.93 -7.24 9.68
C TYR A 7 -4.73 -6.58 10.36
N VAL A 8 -3.71 -7.37 10.66
CA VAL A 8 -2.40 -6.87 11.09
C VAL A 8 -1.48 -6.88 9.87
N LYS A 9 -0.97 -5.71 9.51
CA LYS A 9 -0.03 -5.50 8.40
C LYS A 9 1.10 -4.59 8.89
N ARG A 10 2.27 -4.72 8.28
CA ARG A 10 3.41 -3.84 8.54
C ARG A 10 3.20 -2.54 7.79
N CYS A 11 3.40 -1.42 8.48
CA CYS A 11 3.48 -0.12 7.82
C CYS A 11 4.88 0.04 7.23
N VAL A 12 4.96 0.25 5.91
CA VAL A 12 6.23 0.39 5.18
C VAL A 12 6.42 1.75 4.52
N GLY A 13 5.36 2.58 4.48
CA GLY A 13 5.45 3.95 4.01
C GLY A 13 4.51 4.85 4.80
N LEU A 14 5.04 6.02 5.19
CA LEU A 14 4.38 7.01 6.03
C LEU A 14 3.86 8.20 5.20
N PRO A 15 2.96 9.02 5.76
CA PRO A 15 2.50 10.24 5.13
C PRO A 15 3.66 11.17 4.78
N GLY A 16 3.76 11.54 3.50
CA GLY A 16 4.81 12.39 2.92
C GLY A 16 5.93 11.61 2.22
N ASP A 17 5.99 10.28 2.39
CA ASP A 17 7.01 9.46 1.75
C ASP A 17 6.77 9.32 0.23
N THR A 18 7.82 8.99 -0.51
CA THR A 18 7.71 8.45 -1.87
C THR A 18 8.28 7.05 -1.88
N LEU A 19 7.40 6.05 -2.04
CA LEU A 19 7.74 4.65 -2.01
C LEU A 19 7.93 4.08 -3.42
N SER A 20 8.89 3.17 -3.55
CA SER A 20 9.07 2.34 -4.74
C SER A 20 9.48 0.93 -4.35
N ILE A 21 9.23 -0.03 -5.23
CA ILE A 21 9.76 -1.39 -5.13
C ILE A 21 10.68 -1.61 -6.33
N ARG A 22 11.88 -2.10 -6.09
CA ARG A 22 12.89 -2.39 -7.11
C ARG A 22 13.39 -3.81 -6.90
N ASN A 23 13.15 -4.67 -7.89
CA ASN A 23 13.47 -6.09 -7.81
C ASN A 23 12.97 -6.75 -6.50
N GLY A 24 11.75 -6.44 -6.08
CA GLY A 24 11.11 -6.97 -4.87
C GLY A 24 11.48 -6.24 -3.57
N ILE A 25 12.41 -5.29 -3.60
CA ILE A 25 12.90 -4.57 -2.41
C ILE A 25 12.20 -3.21 -2.28
N PHE A 26 11.60 -2.94 -1.11
CA PHE A 26 11.00 -1.65 -0.78
C PHE A 26 12.06 -0.56 -0.59
N LYS A 27 11.79 0.64 -1.11
CA LYS A 27 12.65 1.82 -1.02
C LYS A 27 11.79 3.07 -0.79
N ILE A 28 12.17 3.88 0.20
CA ILE A 28 11.66 5.24 0.37
C ILE A 28 12.72 6.21 -0.18
N ARG A 29 12.28 7.19 -0.98
CA ARG A 29 13.17 8.24 -1.51
C ARG A 29 13.89 8.96 -0.37
N GLY A 30 15.22 8.98 -0.40
CA GLY A 30 16.05 9.66 0.60
C GLY A 30 16.26 8.87 1.90
N TYR A 31 15.84 7.61 1.96
CA TYR A 31 16.08 6.72 3.11
C TYR A 31 16.87 5.49 2.69
N GLU A 32 18.02 5.27 3.32
CA GLU A 32 18.95 4.18 2.98
C GLU A 32 18.77 2.92 3.85
N GLY A 33 17.95 2.99 4.90
CA GLY A 33 17.71 1.84 5.78
C GLY A 33 16.86 0.74 5.14
N ALA A 34 16.88 -0.43 5.76
CA ALA A 34 15.95 -1.51 5.42
C ALA A 34 14.51 -1.15 5.82
N ILE A 35 13.56 -1.58 5.01
CA ILE A 35 12.12 -1.33 5.18
C ILE A 35 11.41 -2.65 4.93
N GLY A 36 10.38 -2.95 5.72
CA GLY A 36 9.58 -4.14 5.49
C GLY A 36 10.21 -5.41 6.07
N ASN A 37 9.82 -6.56 5.52
CA ASN A 37 10.39 -7.86 5.88
C ASN A 37 11.44 -8.27 4.85
N ASP A 38 12.72 -8.23 5.23
CA ASP A 38 13.84 -8.47 4.30
C ASP A 38 13.81 -9.87 3.70
N ILE A 39 13.50 -10.89 4.50
CA ILE A 39 13.45 -12.28 4.05
C ILE A 39 12.41 -12.43 2.94
N SER A 40 11.19 -11.93 3.18
CA SER A 40 10.11 -12.00 2.19
C SER A 40 10.44 -11.25 0.90
N GLN A 41 11.11 -10.11 0.99
CA GLN A 41 11.52 -9.33 -0.18
C GLN A 41 12.59 -10.07 -1.00
N GLN A 42 13.57 -10.68 -0.31
CA GLN A 42 14.61 -11.48 -0.95
C GLN A 42 14.03 -12.73 -1.64
N THR A 43 13.02 -13.37 -1.04
CA THR A 43 12.30 -14.49 -1.69
C THR A 43 11.63 -14.06 -2.99
N ILE A 44 10.96 -12.91 -3.00
CA ILE A 44 10.34 -12.35 -4.22
C ILE A 44 11.40 -12.00 -5.26
N SER A 45 12.51 -11.39 -4.82
CA SER A 45 13.61 -10.95 -5.67
C SER A 45 14.31 -12.10 -6.41
N LYS A 46 14.50 -13.24 -5.74
CA LYS A 46 15.25 -14.39 -6.26
C LYS A 46 14.41 -15.37 -7.07
N ARG A 47 13.11 -15.16 -7.17
CA ARG A 47 12.20 -16.09 -7.85
C ARG A 47 12.41 -16.05 -9.36
N GLU A 48 12.44 -17.21 -10.00
CA GLU A 48 12.56 -17.35 -11.46
C GLU A 48 11.30 -16.84 -12.17
N ASP A 49 11.48 -16.27 -13.37
CA ASP A 49 10.42 -15.59 -14.12
C ASP A 49 9.39 -16.55 -14.75
N ASP A 50 9.78 -17.80 -15.03
CA ASP A 50 8.92 -18.85 -15.58
C ASP A 50 7.86 -19.33 -14.57
N THR A 51 8.16 -19.26 -13.27
CA THR A 51 7.19 -19.51 -12.18
C THR A 51 6.38 -18.26 -11.80
N PHE A 52 6.59 -17.15 -12.51
CA PHE A 52 6.02 -15.85 -12.20
C PHE A 52 4.94 -15.50 -13.22
N GLU A 53 3.71 -15.93 -12.93
CA GLU A 53 2.55 -15.54 -13.73
C GLU A 53 2.30 -14.03 -13.59
N LYS A 54 2.91 -13.23 -14.48
CA LYS A 54 2.90 -11.76 -14.44
C LYS A 54 1.50 -11.15 -14.33
N GLU A 55 0.49 -11.82 -14.87
CA GLU A 55 -0.91 -11.40 -14.78
C GLU A 55 -1.45 -11.46 -13.34
N ILE A 56 -1.12 -12.51 -12.58
CA ILE A 56 -1.54 -12.69 -11.18
C ILE A 56 -0.89 -11.64 -10.27
N PHE A 57 0.32 -11.19 -10.62
CA PHE A 57 1.12 -10.28 -9.81
C PHE A 57 0.98 -8.81 -10.17
N LYS A 58 0.08 -8.45 -11.11
CA LYS A 58 -0.24 -7.05 -11.39
C LYS A 58 -0.69 -6.35 -10.12
N CYS A 59 -0.26 -5.12 -9.98
CA CYS A 59 -0.49 -4.29 -8.81
C CYS A 59 -1.35 -3.07 -9.15
N PHE A 60 -1.87 -2.43 -8.11
CA PHE A 60 -2.49 -1.10 -8.20
C PHE A 60 -1.59 -0.17 -9.03
N PRO A 61 -2.14 0.67 -9.95
CA PRO A 61 -3.56 0.93 -10.18
C PRO A 61 -4.25 0.01 -11.19
N TYR A 62 -3.63 -1.10 -11.62
CA TYR A 62 -4.14 -1.99 -12.68
C TYR A 62 -4.38 -1.27 -14.02
N ASP A 63 -3.56 -0.27 -14.30
CA ASP A 63 -3.59 0.52 -15.53
C ASP A 63 -2.32 0.27 -16.35
N THR A 64 -2.47 0.18 -17.68
CA THR A 64 -1.37 -0.08 -18.62
C THR A 64 -0.34 1.05 -18.68
N THR A 65 -0.66 2.22 -18.13
CA THR A 65 0.25 3.37 -18.01
C THR A 65 1.40 3.07 -17.05
N PHE A 66 1.16 2.30 -15.99
CA PHE A 66 2.17 2.06 -14.94
C PHE A 66 2.81 0.69 -15.01
N ASN A 67 2.04 -0.35 -15.38
CA ASN A 67 2.49 -1.74 -15.45
C ASN A 67 3.25 -2.22 -14.20
N TRP A 68 2.79 -1.80 -13.01
CA TRP A 68 3.42 -2.18 -11.75
C TRP A 68 3.09 -3.64 -11.38
N ASP A 69 4.07 -4.29 -10.77
CA ASP A 69 3.95 -5.64 -10.19
C ASP A 69 4.63 -5.69 -8.81
N ILE A 70 4.64 -6.87 -8.17
CA ILE A 70 5.22 -7.02 -6.83
C ILE A 70 6.76 -6.87 -6.78
N ARG A 71 7.46 -6.93 -7.91
CA ARG A 71 8.92 -6.71 -8.01
C ARG A 71 9.23 -5.25 -8.34
N ASN A 72 8.44 -4.64 -9.19
CA ASN A 72 8.67 -3.31 -9.74
C ASN A 72 7.41 -2.46 -9.60
N PHE A 73 7.43 -1.57 -8.61
CA PHE A 73 6.30 -0.72 -8.25
C PHE A 73 6.78 0.70 -8.01
N GLY A 74 5.94 1.69 -8.31
CA GLY A 74 6.24 3.07 -8.03
C GLY A 74 7.29 3.68 -8.97
N PRO A 75 7.64 4.96 -8.75
CA PRO A 75 7.42 5.70 -7.52
C PRO A 75 5.95 6.05 -7.27
N LEU A 76 5.49 5.85 -6.03
CA LEU A 76 4.19 6.26 -5.53
C LEU A 76 4.39 7.23 -4.38
N PHE A 77 3.84 8.43 -4.50
CA PHE A 77 3.80 9.39 -3.41
C PHE A 77 2.68 9.01 -2.43
N ILE A 78 2.97 9.06 -1.14
CA ILE A 78 2.05 8.71 -0.06
C ILE A 78 1.60 10.03 0.57
N PRO A 79 0.37 10.51 0.33
CA PRO A 79 0.01 11.85 0.75
C PRO A 79 -0.06 12.03 2.26
N LYS A 80 0.43 13.18 2.73
CA LYS A 80 0.15 13.74 4.05
C LYS A 80 -0.90 14.84 3.92
N ALA A 81 -1.72 15.02 4.96
CA ALA A 81 -2.64 16.14 5.02
C ALA A 81 -1.89 17.47 4.80
N GLY A 82 -2.42 18.31 3.90
CA GLY A 82 -1.83 19.56 3.47
C GLY A 82 -0.84 19.45 2.29
N ASN A 83 -0.43 18.25 1.87
CA ASN A 83 0.36 18.10 0.65
C ASN A 83 -0.50 18.33 -0.59
N SER A 84 0.11 18.94 -1.61
CA SER A 84 -0.54 19.19 -2.90
C SER A 84 0.13 18.43 -4.03
N ILE A 85 -0.67 17.97 -4.98
CA ILE A 85 -0.20 17.38 -6.24
C ILE A 85 -0.79 18.15 -7.42
N GLN A 86 -0.08 18.12 -8.55
CA GLN A 86 -0.63 18.56 -9.83
C GLN A 86 -1.59 17.49 -10.37
N MET A 87 -2.70 17.93 -10.95
CA MET A 87 -3.70 17.06 -11.56
C MET A 87 -3.39 16.87 -13.03
N ASP A 88 -3.10 15.62 -13.39
CA ASP A 88 -2.88 15.13 -14.74
C ASP A 88 -3.48 13.72 -14.86
N ARG A 89 -3.30 13.06 -16.02
CA ARG A 89 -3.80 11.69 -16.22
C ARG A 89 -3.22 10.68 -15.22
N SER A 90 -1.95 10.80 -14.88
CA SER A 90 -1.25 9.87 -13.98
C SER A 90 -1.73 10.04 -12.54
N SER A 91 -1.79 11.27 -12.04
CA SER A 91 -2.29 11.56 -10.71
C SER A 91 -3.79 11.30 -10.58
N TYR A 92 -4.57 11.53 -11.64
CA TYR A 92 -5.96 11.09 -11.72
C TYR A 92 -6.08 9.58 -11.51
N ILE A 93 -5.35 8.75 -12.27
CA ILE A 93 -5.41 7.28 -12.14
C ILE A 93 -5.00 6.84 -10.73
N LEU A 94 -3.91 7.40 -10.18
CA LEU A 94 -3.37 6.98 -8.89
C LEU A 94 -4.20 7.46 -7.69
N TYR A 95 -4.81 8.65 -7.76
CA TYR A 95 -5.40 9.27 -6.59
C TYR A 95 -6.91 9.47 -6.64
N LYS A 96 -7.57 9.20 -7.78
CA LYS A 96 -9.02 9.34 -7.96
C LYS A 96 -9.82 8.86 -6.76
N LYS A 97 -9.66 7.58 -6.39
CA LYS A 97 -10.47 6.98 -5.31
C LYS A 97 -10.29 7.65 -3.96
N TYR A 98 -9.11 8.24 -3.69
CA TYR A 98 -8.85 8.94 -2.43
C TYR A 98 -9.47 10.33 -2.46
N ILE A 99 -9.31 11.06 -3.57
CA ILE A 99 -9.89 12.38 -3.77
C ILE A 99 -11.41 12.31 -3.72
N GLU A 100 -12.01 11.36 -4.41
CA GLU A 100 -13.47 11.16 -4.39
C GLU A 100 -13.97 10.81 -2.98
N TRP A 101 -13.22 10.00 -2.24
CA TRP A 101 -13.55 9.64 -0.87
C TRP A 101 -13.38 10.82 0.12
N GLU A 102 -12.35 11.66 -0.02
CA GLU A 102 -12.20 12.86 0.82
C GLU A 102 -13.29 13.90 0.52
N GLN A 103 -13.63 14.09 -0.76
CA GLN A 103 -14.52 15.18 -1.21
C GLN A 103 -16.00 14.79 -1.29
N GLN A 104 -16.30 13.49 -1.30
CA GLN A 104 -17.64 12.96 -1.58
C GLN A 104 -18.20 13.48 -2.92
N LYS A 105 -17.31 13.62 -3.92
CA LYS A 105 -17.60 14.11 -5.27
C LYS A 105 -16.90 13.25 -6.30
N ILE A 106 -17.46 13.17 -7.49
CA ILE A 106 -16.88 12.42 -8.61
C ILE A 106 -15.70 13.21 -9.18
N LEU A 107 -14.61 12.50 -9.47
CA LEU A 107 -13.47 13.01 -10.22
C LEU A 107 -13.56 12.46 -11.65
N SER A 108 -13.60 13.36 -12.64
CA SER A 108 -13.61 13.01 -14.06
C SER A 108 -12.44 13.66 -14.79
N ILE A 109 -12.12 13.15 -15.98
CA ILE A 109 -11.09 13.69 -16.86
C ILE A 109 -11.67 13.81 -18.27
N HIS A 110 -11.55 15.00 -18.87
CA HIS A 110 -12.01 15.31 -20.22
C HIS A 110 -10.95 16.14 -20.93
N CYS A 111 -10.50 15.70 -22.11
CA CYS A 111 -9.50 16.42 -22.91
C CYS A 111 -8.31 16.90 -22.06
N GLU A 112 -7.71 15.98 -21.28
CA GLU A 112 -6.57 16.23 -20.37
C GLU A 112 -6.85 17.11 -19.16
N SER A 113 -8.03 17.72 -19.05
CA SER A 113 -8.45 18.53 -17.90
C SER A 113 -9.18 17.67 -16.88
N VAL A 114 -8.83 17.82 -15.60
CA VAL A 114 -9.45 17.08 -14.48
C VAL A 114 -10.51 17.93 -13.80
N PHE A 115 -11.67 17.33 -13.50
CA PHE A 115 -12.82 17.98 -12.88
C PHE A 115 -13.22 17.27 -11.60
N LEU A 116 -13.51 18.04 -10.55
CA LEU A 116 -14.07 17.57 -9.29
C LEU A 116 -15.51 18.07 -9.18
N GLY A 117 -16.47 17.20 -9.50
CA GLY A 117 -17.82 17.62 -9.88
C GLY A 117 -17.74 18.47 -11.15
N ASP A 118 -18.34 19.66 -11.13
CA ASP A 118 -18.34 20.57 -12.29
C ASP A 118 -17.14 21.53 -12.32
N LYS A 119 -16.27 21.49 -11.31
CA LYS A 119 -15.13 22.41 -11.19
C LYS A 119 -13.85 21.79 -11.74
N GLN A 120 -13.28 22.42 -12.76
CA GLN A 120 -11.93 22.09 -13.21
C GLN A 120 -10.91 22.37 -12.08
N ILE A 121 -10.00 21.43 -11.86
CA ILE A 121 -8.91 21.55 -10.89
C ILE A 121 -7.57 21.19 -11.54
N ASP A 122 -6.57 22.05 -11.36
CA ASP A 122 -5.20 21.78 -11.82
C ASP A 122 -4.32 21.26 -10.67
N THR A 123 -4.75 21.46 -9.43
CA THR A 123 -4.08 20.96 -8.23
C THR A 123 -5.09 20.40 -7.24
N TYR A 124 -4.64 19.42 -6.45
CA TYR A 124 -5.39 18.90 -5.32
C TYR A 124 -4.54 18.91 -4.06
N GLN A 125 -5.11 19.41 -2.95
CA GLN A 125 -4.49 19.35 -1.63
C GLN A 125 -5.20 18.29 -0.78
N PHE A 126 -4.44 17.29 -0.33
CA PHE A 126 -4.97 16.19 0.48
C PHE A 126 -5.39 16.67 1.87
N GLN A 127 -6.50 16.15 2.36
CA GLN A 127 -7.05 16.49 3.67
C GLN A 127 -6.69 15.45 4.73
N LYS A 128 -6.31 14.24 4.32
CA LYS A 128 -6.00 13.13 5.21
C LYS A 128 -4.57 12.63 5.03
N ASN A 129 -4.13 11.88 6.04
CA ASN A 129 -2.89 11.12 6.00
C ASN A 129 -3.14 9.73 5.41
N TYR A 130 -2.19 9.27 4.61
CA TYR A 130 -2.23 7.96 3.98
C TYR A 130 -0.99 7.14 4.33
N TYR A 131 -1.15 5.82 4.29
CA TYR A 131 -0.11 4.86 4.64
C TYR A 131 -0.01 3.78 3.58
N PHE A 132 1.20 3.25 3.40
CA PHE A 132 1.42 2.05 2.59
C PHE A 132 1.68 0.86 3.52
N MET A 133 0.83 -0.15 3.42
CA MET A 133 0.85 -1.35 4.25
C MET A 133 1.33 -2.54 3.43
N ALA A 134 2.22 -3.35 3.99
CA ALA A 134 2.69 -4.61 3.40
C ALA A 134 2.53 -5.76 4.39
N GLY A 135 2.24 -6.96 3.91
CA GLY A 135 2.27 -8.16 4.74
C GLY A 135 3.64 -8.84 4.72
N ASP A 136 3.99 -9.50 5.81
CA ASP A 136 5.26 -10.21 5.96
C ASP A 136 5.32 -11.51 5.13
N ASN A 137 4.19 -12.00 4.61
CA ASN A 137 4.13 -13.05 3.60
C ASN A 137 3.89 -12.41 2.23
N GLY A 138 4.93 -11.77 1.67
CA GLY A 138 4.80 -10.82 0.58
C GLY A 138 4.21 -11.39 -0.71
N GLU A 139 4.35 -12.68 -1.00
CA GLU A 139 3.72 -13.29 -2.19
C GLU A 139 2.24 -13.61 -1.99
N ASN A 140 1.83 -13.89 -0.76
CA ASN A 140 0.47 -14.31 -0.39
C ASN A 140 -0.24 -13.26 0.46
N SER A 141 0.11 -12.00 0.30
CA SER A 141 -0.46 -10.89 1.07
C SER A 141 -1.20 -9.93 0.16
N GLN A 142 -2.52 -9.91 0.29
CA GLN A 142 -3.35 -8.80 -0.19
C GLN A 142 -3.08 -7.57 0.69
N ASP A 143 -2.32 -6.62 0.16
CA ASP A 143 -1.84 -5.40 0.83
C ASP A 143 -1.79 -4.21 -0.15
N SER A 144 -1.16 -3.09 0.25
CA SER A 144 -1.21 -1.83 -0.50
C SER A 144 -0.66 -1.90 -1.91
N ARG A 145 0.15 -2.92 -2.23
CA ARG A 145 0.56 -3.21 -3.61
C ARG A 145 -0.64 -3.48 -4.52
N TYR A 146 -1.69 -4.09 -3.98
CA TYR A 146 -2.89 -4.49 -4.73
C TYR A 146 -4.05 -3.51 -4.54
N TRP A 147 -4.33 -3.08 -3.30
CA TRP A 147 -5.47 -2.19 -3.03
C TRP A 147 -5.10 -0.73 -2.81
N GLY A 148 -3.83 -0.34 -2.94
CA GLY A 148 -3.37 1.05 -2.81
C GLY A 148 -3.17 1.52 -1.36
N LEU A 149 -3.21 2.83 -1.15
CA LEU A 149 -2.97 3.49 0.13
C LEU A 149 -4.13 3.32 1.12
N LEU A 150 -3.80 3.30 2.40
CA LEU A 150 -4.75 3.23 3.52
C LEU A 150 -4.89 4.60 4.18
N PRO A 151 -6.10 5.20 4.20
CA PRO A 151 -6.38 6.35 5.05
C PRO A 151 -6.12 6.06 6.53
N GLU A 152 -5.58 7.05 7.25
CA GLU A 152 -5.28 6.96 8.69
C GLU A 152 -6.48 6.54 9.54
N GLU A 153 -7.69 6.98 9.19
CA GLU A 153 -8.90 6.70 9.96
C GLU A 153 -9.33 5.22 9.96
N TYR A 154 -8.77 4.41 9.06
CA TYR A 154 -8.97 2.95 9.07
C TYR A 154 -7.89 2.21 9.88
N ILE A 155 -6.93 2.93 10.48
CA ILE A 155 -5.93 2.37 11.39
C ILE A 155 -6.48 2.40 12.81
N VAL A 156 -6.79 1.23 13.35
CA VAL A 156 -7.34 1.11 14.72
C VAL A 156 -6.27 1.17 15.80
N GLY A 157 -5.03 0.79 15.49
CA GLY A 157 -3.93 0.88 16.44
C GLY A 157 -2.68 0.12 16.02
N LYS A 158 -1.70 0.08 16.93
CA LYS A 158 -0.43 -0.62 16.75
C LYS A 158 -0.41 -1.91 17.54
N ALA A 159 -0.15 -3.04 16.88
CA ALA A 159 0.13 -4.30 17.55
C ALA A 159 1.53 -4.26 18.17
N TRP A 160 1.65 -4.62 19.46
CA TRP A 160 2.92 -4.53 20.19
C TRP A 160 3.27 -5.79 20.99
N ILE A 161 2.31 -6.68 21.28
CA ILE A 161 2.56 -7.93 22.02
C ILE A 161 1.69 -9.08 21.52
N ILE A 162 2.25 -10.30 21.50
CA ILE A 162 1.51 -11.53 21.20
C ILE A 162 1.03 -12.17 22.50
N TRP A 163 -0.21 -11.91 22.90
CA TRP A 163 -0.76 -12.44 24.17
C TRP A 163 -1.30 -13.87 24.07
N LYS A 164 -1.53 -14.38 22.85
CA LYS A 164 -2.01 -15.75 22.59
C LYS A 164 -1.48 -16.26 21.26
N SER A 165 -1.01 -17.51 21.24
CA SER A 165 -0.58 -18.19 20.01
C SER A 165 -0.83 -19.69 20.14
N ILE A 166 -1.69 -20.22 19.27
CA ILE A 166 -2.06 -21.64 19.23
C ILE A 166 -1.73 -22.16 17.85
N ASP A 167 -1.16 -23.36 17.80
CA ASP A 167 -0.94 -24.08 16.56
C ASP A 167 -2.27 -24.61 16.01
N PRO A 168 -2.68 -24.24 14.78
CA PRO A 168 -3.99 -24.59 14.26
C PRO A 168 -4.14 -26.08 13.94
N TYR A 169 -3.04 -26.82 13.77
CA TYR A 169 -3.06 -28.24 13.43
C TYR A 169 -3.01 -29.12 14.68
N THR A 170 -2.23 -28.71 15.69
CA THR A 170 -2.03 -29.50 16.91
C THR A 170 -2.83 -29.01 18.11
N GLY A 171 -3.43 -27.82 18.05
CA GLY A 171 -4.14 -27.19 19.17
C GLY A 171 -3.24 -26.77 20.34
N LYS A 172 -1.91 -26.98 20.24
CA LYS A 172 -0.96 -26.69 21.32
C LYS A 172 -0.59 -25.21 21.36
N ILE A 173 -0.41 -24.69 22.57
CA ILE A 173 0.10 -23.32 22.78
C ILE A 173 1.56 -23.25 22.30
N ARG A 174 1.86 -22.24 21.49
CA ARG A 174 3.22 -21.94 21.03
C ARG A 174 3.92 -21.03 22.03
N TRP A 175 4.36 -21.60 23.15
CA TRP A 175 4.96 -20.88 24.29
C TRP A 175 6.09 -19.92 23.90
N LYS A 176 6.94 -20.31 22.94
CA LYS A 176 8.04 -19.47 22.44
C LYS A 176 7.61 -18.14 21.80
N ARG A 177 6.32 -17.95 21.50
CA ARG A 177 5.77 -16.73 20.88
C ARG A 177 4.96 -15.87 21.85
N LEU A 178 4.59 -16.41 23.00
CA LEU A 178 3.78 -15.69 23.99
C LEU A 178 4.61 -14.56 24.60
N PHE A 179 3.98 -13.40 24.76
CA PHE A 179 4.54 -12.18 25.33
C PHE A 179 5.77 -11.60 24.63
N ASN A 180 6.16 -12.15 23.48
CA ASN A 180 7.15 -11.51 22.64
C ASN A 180 6.56 -10.25 21.98
N PRO A 181 7.39 -9.20 21.82
CA PRO A 181 6.98 -8.04 21.06
C PRO A 181 6.69 -8.41 19.61
N VAL A 182 5.79 -7.67 18.99
CA VAL A 182 5.55 -7.75 17.55
C VAL A 182 6.63 -6.93 16.84
N ASN A 183 7.50 -7.62 16.10
CA ASN A 183 8.55 -7.02 15.27
C ASN A 183 8.02 -6.60 13.91
#